data_AF-A0A7V8W8H1-F1
#
_entry.id   AF-A0A7V8W8H1-F1
#
_cell.length_a   1.000
_cell.length_b   1.000
_cell.length_c   1.000
_cell.angle_alpha   90.00
_cell.angle_beta   90.00
_cell.angle_gamma   90.00
#
_symmetry.space_group_name_H-M   'P 1'
#
loop_
_entity.id
_entity.type
_entity.pdbx_description
1 polymer ?
#
loop_
_entity_poly.entity_id
_entity_poly.type
_entity_poly.pdbx_seq_one_letter_code
_entity_poly.pdbx_strand_id
1 'polypeptide(L)'
;THDCVGLMTAVPIRRLVALREQAEVLWVEGFFTAGVTNAVRAGDAIGTEQAYGPGTINMVLVTNARLTRSAMVCAVQVVTEAKTAALFRANVPCSTGKAGATGTGTDATVIVCGDGPSLKFSGTHTMIGMMLGRLVLRGLQKGLRP
;
A
#
# COMPACT_ATOMS: atom_id res chain seq x y z
N THR A 1 -10.21 -12.79 -22.61
CA THR A 1 -10.39 -11.45 -22.03
C THR A 1 -9.13 -11.09 -21.28
N HIS A 2 -8.58 -9.90 -21.46
CA HIS A 2 -7.48 -9.44 -20.62
C HIS A 2 -8.09 -8.82 -19.36
N ASP A 3 -7.84 -9.43 -18.21
CA ASP A 3 -8.29 -8.86 -16.94
C ASP A 3 -7.43 -7.62 -16.64
N CYS A 4 -8.09 -6.52 -16.31
CA CYS A 4 -7.42 -5.26 -15.99
C CYS A 4 -7.94 -4.71 -14.65
N VAL A 5 -7.06 -4.00 -13.94
CA VAL A 5 -7.39 -3.27 -12.72
C VAL A 5 -7.01 -1.81 -12.92
N GLY A 6 -7.94 -0.91 -12.66
CA GLY A 6 -7.73 0.53 -12.69
C GLY A 6 -7.98 1.14 -11.32
N LEU A 7 -7.13 2.08 -10.92
CA LEU A 7 -7.29 2.88 -9.70
C LEU A 7 -7.36 4.36 -10.06
N MET A 8 -8.18 5.12 -9.34
CA MET A 8 -8.24 6.59 -9.48
C MET A 8 -7.28 7.23 -8.49
N THR A 9 -6.62 8.33 -8.89
CA THR A 9 -5.72 9.06 -8.01
C THR A 9 -5.82 10.57 -8.20
N ALA A 10 -5.81 11.30 -7.09
CA ALA A 10 -5.67 12.75 -7.07
C ALA A 10 -4.21 13.20 -7.12
N VAL A 11 -3.26 12.26 -7.03
CA VAL A 11 -1.83 12.52 -7.15
C VAL A 11 -1.47 12.61 -8.63
N PRO A 12 -0.74 13.66 -9.09
CA PRO A 12 -0.29 13.72 -10.46
C PRO A 12 0.57 12.51 -10.84
N ILE A 13 0.25 11.82 -11.95
CA ILE A 13 0.89 10.54 -12.31
C ILE A 13 2.41 10.64 -12.50
N ARG A 14 2.94 11.83 -12.80
CA ARG A 14 4.39 12.11 -12.83
C ARG A 14 5.11 11.85 -11.48
N ARG A 15 4.35 11.75 -10.38
CA ARG A 15 4.83 11.42 -9.02
C ARG A 15 4.67 9.93 -8.69
N LEU A 16 4.33 9.09 -9.66
CA LEU A 16 4.28 7.65 -9.49
C LEU A 16 5.65 7.14 -9.01
N VAL A 17 5.65 6.40 -7.92
CA VAL A 17 6.84 5.69 -7.44
C VAL A 17 6.73 4.24 -7.89
N ALA A 18 7.68 3.80 -8.70
CA ALA A 18 7.85 2.40 -9.07
C ALA A 18 9.13 1.84 -8.44
N LEU A 19 9.03 0.73 -7.72
CA LEU A 19 10.16 0.07 -7.06
C LEU A 19 10.04 -1.45 -7.20
N ARG A 20 11.17 -2.14 -7.13
CA ARG A 20 11.21 -3.61 -7.13
C ARG A 20 12.10 -4.13 -6.02
N GLU A 21 11.65 -5.21 -5.39
CA GLU A 21 12.41 -6.05 -4.48
C GLU A 21 12.59 -7.43 -5.11
N GLN A 22 13.75 -8.04 -4.92
CA GLN A 22 14.04 -9.38 -5.41
C GLN A 22 14.86 -10.14 -4.36
N ALA A 23 14.48 -11.39 -4.11
CA ALA A 23 15.20 -12.30 -3.23
C ALA A 23 15.02 -13.73 -3.73
N GLU A 24 16.13 -14.44 -3.90
CA GLU A 24 16.14 -15.79 -4.46
C GLU A 24 15.39 -15.85 -5.81
N VAL A 25 14.36 -16.69 -5.89
CA VAL A 25 13.51 -16.88 -7.07
C VAL A 25 12.28 -15.96 -7.08
N LEU A 26 12.07 -15.16 -6.03
CA LEU A 26 10.90 -14.30 -5.87
C LEU A 26 11.23 -12.86 -6.22
N TRP A 27 10.28 -12.16 -6.82
CA TRP A 27 10.30 -10.71 -6.95
C TRP A 27 8.93 -10.11 -6.65
N VAL A 28 8.95 -8.86 -6.20
CA VAL A 28 7.77 -8.01 -6.04
C VAL A 28 8.09 -6.65 -6.63
N GLU A 29 7.25 -6.17 -7.53
CA GLU A 29 7.29 -4.84 -8.09
C GLU A 29 6.07 -4.06 -7.60
N GLY A 30 6.29 -2.80 -7.22
CA GLY A 30 5.29 -1.99 -6.55
C GLY A 30 5.16 -0.63 -7.20
N PHE A 31 3.93 -0.22 -7.41
CA PHE A 31 3.54 1.08 -7.98
C PHE A 31 2.72 1.84 -6.94
N PHE A 32 3.17 3.03 -6.59
CA PHE A 32 2.63 3.80 -5.47
C PHE A 32 2.28 5.22 -5.90
N THR A 33 1.09 5.68 -5.52
CA THR A 33 0.76 7.10 -5.46
C THR A 33 0.28 7.42 -4.06
N ALA A 34 0.83 8.43 -3.40
CA ALA A 34 0.49 8.75 -2.01
C ALA A 34 0.09 10.23 -1.87
N GLY A 35 -1.20 10.48 -1.76
CA GLY A 35 -1.76 11.78 -1.37
C GLY A 35 -2.40 11.67 0.00
N VAL A 36 -2.00 12.51 0.94
CA VAL A 36 -2.40 12.43 2.36
C VAL A 36 -3.14 13.67 2.86
N THR A 37 -3.68 14.48 1.94
CA THR A 37 -4.41 15.71 2.27
C THR A 37 -5.63 15.45 3.14
N ASN A 38 -6.29 14.31 2.98
CA ASN A 38 -7.47 13.84 3.73
C ASN A 38 -7.16 12.57 4.55
N ALA A 39 -5.93 12.43 5.04
CA ALA A 39 -5.52 11.24 5.78
C ALA A 39 -6.36 11.05 7.05
N VAL A 40 -6.77 9.82 7.32
CA VAL A 40 -7.63 9.43 8.44
C VAL A 40 -7.00 8.29 9.23
N ARG A 41 -7.54 8.04 10.43
CA ARG A 41 -7.17 6.91 11.27
C ARG A 41 -8.33 5.94 11.37
N ALA A 42 -8.07 4.66 11.12
CA ALA A 42 -9.07 3.61 11.19
C ALA A 42 -9.70 3.56 12.60
N GLY A 43 -11.03 3.47 12.65
CA GLY A 43 -11.80 3.44 13.89
C GLY A 43 -12.13 4.82 14.49
N ASP A 44 -11.60 5.92 13.96
CA ASP A 44 -12.08 7.25 14.34
C ASP A 44 -13.50 7.52 13.79
N ALA A 45 -14.26 8.36 14.50
CA ALA A 45 -15.55 8.83 14.02
C ALA A 45 -15.39 9.59 12.70
N ILE A 46 -16.41 9.50 11.84
CA ILE A 46 -16.47 10.28 10.60
C ILE A 46 -16.56 11.76 10.99
N GLY A 47 -15.49 12.51 10.73
CA GLY A 47 -15.48 13.96 10.92
C GLY A 47 -16.37 14.65 9.91
N THR A 48 -16.88 15.83 10.27
CA THR A 48 -17.64 16.71 9.36
C THR A 48 -16.75 17.54 8.44
N GLU A 49 -15.43 17.35 8.49
CA GLU A 49 -14.45 18.20 7.80
C GLU A 49 -14.40 17.92 6.29
N GLN A 50 -15.33 18.56 5.58
CA GLN A 50 -15.38 18.71 4.12
C GLN A 50 -14.25 19.62 3.58
N ALA A 51 -13.36 20.12 4.45
CA ALA A 51 -12.36 21.14 4.10
C ALA A 51 -11.05 20.61 3.49
N TYR A 52 -10.82 19.29 3.52
CA TYR A 52 -9.59 18.71 2.98
C TYR A 52 -9.72 18.37 1.48
N GLY A 53 -8.72 18.76 0.69
CA GLY A 53 -8.63 18.39 -0.73
C GLY A 53 -8.49 16.87 -0.93
N PRO A 54 -8.76 16.36 -2.14
CA PRO A 54 -8.76 14.93 -2.42
C PRO A 54 -7.35 14.33 -2.25
N GLY A 55 -7.26 13.25 -1.47
CA GLY A 55 -6.06 12.45 -1.26
C GLY A 55 -6.39 10.96 -1.30
N THR A 56 -5.46 10.17 -1.83
CA THR A 56 -5.57 8.71 -1.85
C THR A 56 -4.18 8.07 -1.86
N ILE A 57 -4.05 6.95 -1.17
CA ILE A 57 -2.88 6.08 -1.26
C ILE A 57 -3.27 4.84 -2.06
N ASN A 58 -2.70 4.73 -3.27
CA ASN A 58 -2.84 3.56 -4.11
C ASN A 58 -1.54 2.75 -4.10
N MET A 59 -1.66 1.44 -3.96
CA MET A 59 -0.55 0.50 -3.98
C MET A 59 -0.90 -0.70 -4.87
N VAL A 60 -0.22 -0.83 -6.00
CA VAL A 60 -0.32 -2.03 -6.85
C VAL A 60 0.96 -2.81 -6.70
N LEU A 61 0.86 -4.05 -6.20
CA LEU A 61 1.98 -4.91 -5.92
C LEU A 61 1.88 -6.16 -6.80
N VAL A 62 2.82 -6.31 -7.71
CA VAL A 62 2.91 -7.40 -8.66
C VAL A 62 4.02 -8.35 -8.20
N THR A 63 3.75 -9.65 -8.20
CA THR A 63 4.77 -10.66 -7.89
C THR A 63 4.72 -11.78 -8.91
N ASN A 64 5.86 -12.46 -9.14
CA ASN A 64 5.83 -13.73 -9.86
C ASN A 64 5.22 -14.88 -9.06
N ALA A 65 5.07 -14.76 -7.74
CA ALA A 65 4.56 -15.85 -6.92
C ALA A 65 3.08 -16.15 -7.24
N ARG A 66 2.73 -17.44 -7.22
CA ARG A 66 1.33 -17.89 -7.24
C ARG A 66 0.84 -18.01 -5.80
N LEU A 67 0.11 -17.00 -5.33
CA LEU A 67 -0.42 -16.98 -3.97
C LEU A 67 -1.76 -17.72 -3.91
N THR A 68 -1.96 -18.55 -2.88
CA THR A 68 -3.30 -19.04 -2.54
C THR A 68 -4.19 -17.89 -2.10
N ARG A 69 -5.52 -18.09 -2.09
CA ARG A 69 -6.47 -17.08 -1.57
C ARG A 69 -6.13 -16.63 -0.15
N SER A 70 -5.73 -17.57 0.72
CA SER A 70 -5.28 -17.27 2.09
C SER A 70 -4.01 -16.42 2.10
N ALA A 71 -3.03 -16.74 1.25
CA ALA A 71 -1.81 -15.95 1.12
C ALA A 71 -2.08 -14.55 0.52
N MET A 72 -3.07 -14.37 -0.35
CA MET A 72 -3.44 -13.03 -0.80
C MET A 72 -4.01 -12.18 0.35
N VAL A 73 -4.85 -12.75 1.22
CA VAL A 73 -5.37 -12.05 2.41
C VAL A 73 -4.23 -11.65 3.34
N CYS A 74 -3.32 -12.58 3.66
CA CYS A 74 -2.15 -12.28 4.49
C CYS A 74 -1.24 -11.21 3.85
N ALA A 75 -1.11 -11.19 2.53
CA ALA A 75 -0.32 -10.17 1.84
C ALA A 75 -0.97 -8.78 2.01
N VAL A 76 -2.29 -8.67 1.85
CA VAL A 76 -3.04 -7.42 2.09
C VAL A 76 -2.88 -6.94 3.54
N GLN A 77 -2.91 -7.86 4.51
CA GLN A 77 -2.68 -7.52 5.92
C GLN A 77 -1.28 -6.94 6.14
N VAL A 78 -0.23 -7.61 5.65
CA VAL A 78 1.16 -7.14 5.76
C VAL A 78 1.34 -5.77 5.09
N VAL A 79 0.75 -5.58 3.91
CA VAL A 79 0.82 -4.31 3.18
C VAL A 79 0.09 -3.18 3.92
N THR A 80 -1.03 -3.49 4.57
CA THR A 80 -1.79 -2.54 5.39
C THR A 80 -1.03 -2.14 6.65
N GLU A 81 -0.40 -3.10 7.31
CA GLU A 81 0.47 -2.87 8.47
C GLU A 81 1.68 -2.00 8.07
N ALA A 82 2.34 -2.34 6.97
CA ALA A 82 3.48 -1.58 6.45
C ALA A 82 3.10 -0.15 6.04
N LYS A 83 1.93 0.04 5.41
CA LYS A 83 1.39 1.37 5.08
C LYS A 83 1.20 2.20 6.36
N THR A 84 0.53 1.62 7.35
CA THR A 84 0.28 2.28 8.63
C THR A 84 1.60 2.69 9.30
N ALA A 85 2.58 1.79 9.33
CA ALA A 85 3.90 2.07 9.88
C ALA A 85 4.64 3.18 9.09
N ALA A 86 4.50 3.22 7.76
CA ALA A 86 5.09 4.29 6.94
C ALA A 86 4.49 5.66 7.27
N LEU A 87 3.16 5.75 7.36
CA LEU A 87 2.46 7.00 7.69
C LEU A 87 2.78 7.47 9.11
N PHE A 88 2.84 6.53 10.06
CA PHE A 88 3.25 6.83 11.43
C PHE A 88 4.67 7.38 11.49
N ARG A 89 5.64 6.74 10.82
CA ARG A 89 7.04 7.21 10.75
C ARG A 89 7.20 8.57 10.06
N ALA A 90 6.32 8.87 9.11
CA ALA A 90 6.28 10.16 8.42
C ALA A 90 5.51 11.24 9.20
N ASN A 91 5.01 10.93 10.40
CA ASN A 91 4.20 11.84 11.23
C ASN A 91 3.02 12.44 10.45
N VAL A 92 2.36 11.65 9.60
CA VAL A 92 1.21 12.14 8.81
C VAL A 92 0.06 12.51 9.75
N PRO A 93 -0.43 13.75 9.72
CA PRO A 93 -1.53 14.20 10.58
C PRO A 93 -2.84 13.54 10.17
N CYS A 94 -3.72 13.28 11.13
CA CYS A 94 -5.09 12.89 10.85
C CYS A 94 -5.93 14.14 10.60
N SER A 95 -6.85 14.08 9.64
CA SER A 95 -7.82 15.14 9.36
C SER A 95 -8.76 15.44 10.53
N THR A 96 -8.87 14.53 11.51
CA THR A 96 -9.65 14.73 12.74
C THR A 96 -8.92 15.56 13.80
N GLY A 97 -7.73 16.10 13.49
CA GLY A 97 -6.86 16.81 14.43
C GLY A 97 -6.10 15.89 15.40
N LYS A 98 -6.32 14.58 15.34
CA LYS A 98 -5.58 13.58 16.12
C LYS A 98 -4.23 13.24 15.46
N ALA A 99 -3.28 12.77 16.25
CA ALA A 99 -2.03 12.24 15.73
C ALA A 99 -2.21 10.82 15.16
N GLY A 100 -1.43 10.51 14.11
CA GLY A 100 -1.22 9.16 13.60
C GLY A 100 -2.30 8.68 12.63
N ALA A 101 -2.29 9.19 11.39
CA ALA A 101 -3.10 8.62 10.33
C ALA A 101 -2.63 7.20 9.98
N THR A 102 -3.58 6.32 9.66
CA THR A 102 -3.33 4.92 9.23
C THR A 102 -3.60 4.73 7.74
N GLY A 103 -4.16 5.74 7.08
CA GLY A 103 -4.52 5.72 5.67
C GLY A 103 -5.21 7.00 5.23
N THR A 104 -5.90 6.94 4.11
CA THR A 104 -6.91 7.91 3.68
C THR A 104 -8.29 7.25 3.62
N GLY A 105 -9.34 8.04 3.43
CA GLY A 105 -10.70 7.51 3.25
C GLY A 105 -10.89 6.68 1.97
N THR A 106 -9.92 6.67 1.05
CA THR A 106 -10.03 6.01 -0.26
C THR A 106 -8.78 5.22 -0.65
N ASP A 107 -8.05 4.69 0.32
CA ASP A 107 -6.87 3.87 0.02
C ASP A 107 -7.25 2.60 -0.74
N ALA A 108 -6.45 2.25 -1.74
CA ALA A 108 -6.60 0.99 -2.48
C ALA A 108 -5.30 0.19 -2.54
N THR A 109 -5.43 -1.11 -2.29
CA THR A 109 -4.34 -2.09 -2.38
C THR A 109 -4.71 -3.17 -3.37
N VAL A 110 -3.83 -3.44 -4.33
CA VAL A 110 -3.98 -4.50 -5.33
C VAL A 110 -2.79 -5.43 -5.24
N ILE A 111 -3.06 -6.73 -5.15
CA ILE A 111 -2.05 -7.79 -5.25
C ILE A 111 -2.26 -8.53 -6.57
N VAL A 112 -1.26 -8.48 -7.45
CA VAL A 112 -1.25 -9.21 -8.72
C VAL A 112 -0.29 -10.39 -8.59
N CYS A 113 -0.83 -11.60 -8.73
CA CYS A 113 -0.07 -12.83 -8.66
C CYS A 113 0.39 -13.28 -10.05
N GLY A 114 1.51 -13.99 -10.10
CA GLY A 114 2.02 -14.62 -11.32
C GLY A 114 1.92 -16.14 -11.26
N ASP A 115 2.58 -16.78 -12.22
CA ASP A 115 2.55 -18.23 -12.41
C ASP A 115 3.81 -18.95 -11.87
N GLY A 116 4.62 -18.27 -11.08
CA GLY A 116 5.84 -18.79 -10.48
C GLY A 116 5.60 -19.67 -9.23
N PRO A 117 6.53 -19.65 -8.25
CA PRO A 117 6.45 -20.51 -7.07
C PRO A 117 5.12 -20.39 -6.32
N SER A 118 4.55 -21.52 -5.93
CA SER A 118 3.29 -21.56 -5.19
C SER A 118 3.52 -21.30 -3.71
N LEU A 119 2.92 -20.24 -3.18
CA LEU A 119 3.05 -19.88 -1.76
C LEU A 119 1.69 -19.97 -1.06
N LYS A 120 1.66 -20.71 0.05
CA LYS A 120 0.47 -20.87 0.91
C LYS A 120 0.37 -19.81 2.01
N PHE A 121 1.48 -19.13 2.29
CA PHE A 121 1.62 -18.13 3.35
C PHE A 121 2.41 -16.92 2.85
N SER A 122 2.07 -15.75 3.35
CA SER A 122 2.70 -14.46 3.00
C SER A 122 2.78 -13.49 4.19
N GLY A 123 2.64 -14.00 5.42
CA GLY A 123 2.75 -13.21 6.64
C GLY A 123 4.17 -12.65 6.86
N THR A 124 4.33 -11.82 7.90
CA THR A 124 5.57 -11.10 8.21
C THR A 124 6.81 -11.99 8.42
N HIS A 125 6.61 -13.26 8.83
CA HIS A 125 7.68 -14.26 8.97
C HIS A 125 7.99 -15.05 7.69
N THR A 126 7.46 -14.62 6.54
CA THR A 126 7.76 -15.25 5.24
C THR A 126 8.63 -14.35 4.38
N MET A 127 9.40 -14.92 3.46
CA MET A 127 10.23 -14.16 2.51
C MET A 127 9.39 -13.13 1.74
N ILE A 128 8.26 -13.57 1.16
CA ILE A 128 7.36 -12.68 0.40
C ILE A 128 6.75 -11.58 1.27
N GLY A 129 6.35 -11.89 2.51
CA GLY A 129 5.80 -10.90 3.44
C GLY A 129 6.83 -9.84 3.84
N MET A 130 8.06 -10.25 4.14
CA MET A 130 9.18 -9.33 4.38
C MET A 130 9.44 -8.44 3.16
N MET A 131 9.44 -9.00 1.94
CA MET A 131 9.62 -8.23 0.70
C MET A 131 8.50 -7.21 0.48
N LEU A 132 7.24 -7.62 0.62
CA LEU A 132 6.07 -6.73 0.53
C LEU A 132 6.16 -5.58 1.53
N GLY A 133 6.43 -5.90 2.80
CA GLY A 133 6.54 -4.89 3.86
C GLY A 133 7.66 -3.88 3.60
N ARG A 134 8.85 -4.35 3.20
CA ARG A 134 9.98 -3.45 2.86
C ARG A 134 9.68 -2.59 1.63
N LEU A 135 9.10 -3.17 0.59
CA LEU A 135 8.75 -2.46 -0.64
C LEU A 135 7.74 -1.35 -0.38
N VAL A 136 6.70 -1.62 0.42
CA VAL A 136 5.68 -0.64 0.81
C VAL A 136 6.27 0.49 1.64
N LEU A 137 7.07 0.18 2.65
CA LEU A 137 7.75 1.18 3.48
C LEU A 137 8.60 2.12 2.62
N ARG A 138 9.41 1.59 1.71
CA ARG A 138 10.26 2.38 0.80
C ARG A 138 9.43 3.17 -0.21
N GLY A 139 8.39 2.55 -0.77
CA GLY A 139 7.49 3.15 -1.74
C GLY A 139 6.79 4.39 -1.19
N LEU A 140 6.18 4.26 -0.01
CA LEU A 140 5.51 5.36 0.67
C LEU A 140 6.49 6.40 1.20
N GLN A 141 7.66 5.99 1.73
CA GLN A 141 8.69 6.95 2.13
C GLN A 141 9.12 7.86 0.97
N LYS A 142 9.18 7.33 -0.26
CA LYS A 142 9.46 8.14 -1.46
C LYS A 142 8.22 8.94 -1.90
N GLY A 143 7.04 8.33 -1.91
CA GLY A 143 5.81 8.94 -2.41
C GLY A 143 5.26 10.06 -1.53
N LEU A 144 5.56 10.07 -0.23
CA LEU A 144 5.14 11.11 0.72
C LEU A 144 6.07 12.33 0.74
N ARG A 145 7.20 12.32 0.00
CA ARG A 145 8.07 13.50 -0.10
C ARG A 145 7.40 14.57 -0.96
N PRO A 146 7.54 15.86 -0.59
CA PRO A 146 6.89 16.98 -1.27
C PRO A 146 7.23 17.10 -2.77
#